data_AF-A0A653D3M3-F1
#
_entry.id   AF-A0A653D3M3-F1
#
_cell.length_a   1.000
_cell.length_b   1.000
_cell.length_c   1.000
_cell.angle_alpha   90.00
_cell.angle_beta   90.00
_cell.angle_gamma   90.00
#
_symmetry.space_group_name_H-M   'P 1'
#
loop_
_entity.id
_entity.type
_entity.pdbx_description
1 polymer ?
#
loop_
_entity_poly.entity_id
_entity_poly.type
_entity_poly.pdbx_seq_one_letter_code
_entity_poly.pdbx_strand_id
1 'polypeptide(L)'
;APYGLGINYSKTKVIIIDREHDNHREIKSIGRCEVVQSFVYLGCCENEIRRRIQQARVAMIKLTKIWHDHNLAKATKMSLVQ
;
A
#
# COMPACT_ATOMS: atom_id res chain seq x y z
N ALA A 1 -5.07 15.64 -29.25
CA ALA A 1 -4.11 14.69 -28.64
C ALA A 1 -4.18 13.37 -29.41
N PRO A 2 -3.04 12.77 -29.79
CA PRO A 2 -2.96 11.62 -30.69
C PRO A 2 -3.69 10.34 -30.19
N TYR A 3 -4.07 10.28 -28.92
CA TYR A 3 -4.76 9.13 -28.30
C TYR A 3 -6.20 9.42 -27.86
N GLY A 4 -6.78 10.58 -28.24
CA GLY A 4 -8.15 10.96 -27.85
C GLY A 4 -8.36 11.26 -26.35
N LEU A 5 -7.30 11.16 -25.54
CA LEU A 5 -7.35 11.45 -24.10
C LEU A 5 -7.10 12.94 -23.85
N GLY A 6 -7.87 13.50 -22.91
CA GLY A 6 -7.77 14.88 -22.45
C GLY A 6 -7.69 14.95 -20.92
N ILE A 7 -6.92 15.90 -20.40
CA ILE A 7 -6.81 16.14 -18.96
C ILE A 7 -7.95 17.06 -18.55
N ASN A 8 -8.73 16.66 -17.54
CA ASN A 8 -9.74 17.52 -16.95
C ASN A 8 -9.11 18.39 -15.86
N TYR A 9 -8.79 19.64 -16.22
CA TYR A 9 -8.11 20.58 -15.34
C TYR A 9 -8.88 20.92 -14.05
N SER A 10 -10.22 20.78 -14.01
CA SER A 10 -10.98 21.04 -12.79
C SER A 10 -10.94 19.89 -11.77
N LYS A 11 -10.57 18.69 -12.22
CA LYS A 11 -10.50 17.48 -11.38
C LYS A 11 -9.07 17.00 -11.13
N THR A 12 -8.11 17.46 -11.92
CA THR A 12 -6.71 17.01 -11.85
C THR A 12 -5.83 18.09 -11.26
N LYS A 13 -5.19 17.79 -10.13
CA LYS A 13 -4.08 18.57 -9.57
C LYS A 13 -2.77 17.85 -9.85
N VAL A 14 -1.69 18.59 -10.05
CA VAL A 14 -0.36 18.03 -10.36
C VAL A 14 0.63 18.39 -9.27
N ILE A 15 1.51 17.44 -8.93
CA ILE A 15 2.71 17.72 -8.15
C ILE A 15 3.88 17.64 -9.12
N ILE A 16 4.58 18.75 -9.30
CA ILE A 16 5.90 18.72 -9.95
C ILE A 16 6.82 18.00 -8.94
N ILE A 17 7.95 17.41 -9.30
CA ILE A 17 8.96 16.92 -8.35
C ILE A 17 10.31 17.21 -8.98
N ASP A 18 11.16 17.98 -8.30
CA ASP A 18 12.54 18.21 -8.75
C ASP A 18 13.47 17.43 -7.83
N ARG A 19 14.06 16.38 -8.38
CA ARG A 19 14.92 15.45 -7.64
C ARG A 19 16.38 15.91 -7.61
N GLU A 20 16.78 16.76 -8.56
CA GLU A 20 18.16 17.18 -8.72
C GLU A 20 18.47 18.39 -7.82
N HIS A 21 17.48 19.27 -7.62
CA HIS A 21 17.64 20.51 -6.85
C HIS A 21 16.87 20.53 -5.52
N ASP A 22 16.66 19.37 -4.87
CA ASP A 22 15.92 19.28 -3.58
C ASP A 22 14.55 19.98 -3.61
N ASN A 23 13.78 19.77 -4.68
CA ASN A 23 12.49 20.44 -4.92
C ASN A 23 12.54 21.98 -5.01
N HIS A 24 13.72 22.59 -5.17
CA HIS A 24 13.86 24.02 -5.48
C HIS A 24 13.51 24.29 -6.94
N ARG A 25 12.20 24.24 -7.24
CA ARG A 25 11.71 24.26 -8.61
C ARG A 25 11.82 25.63 -9.25
N GLU A 26 12.55 25.71 -10.35
CA GLU A 26 12.44 26.79 -11.32
C GLU A 26 11.07 26.78 -12.03
N ILE A 27 10.51 25.58 -12.27
CA ILE A 27 9.20 25.39 -12.91
C ILE A 27 8.08 25.45 -11.87
N LYS A 28 7.36 26.57 -11.87
CA LYS A 28 6.24 26.84 -10.94
C LYS A 28 4.87 26.43 -11.46
N SER A 29 4.74 26.19 -12.77
CA SER A 29 3.45 25.89 -13.41
C SER A 29 3.60 24.96 -14.61
N ILE A 30 2.56 24.16 -14.86
CA ILE A 30 2.43 23.34 -16.07
C ILE A 30 1.07 23.68 -16.71
N GLY A 31 1.11 24.47 -17.79
CA GLY A 31 -0.09 24.86 -18.53
C GLY A 31 -1.19 25.44 -17.63
N ARG A 32 -2.39 24.85 -17.70
CA ARG A 32 -3.57 25.22 -16.88
C ARG A 32 -3.76 24.34 -15.65
N CYS A 33 -2.81 23.46 -15.33
CA CYS A 33 -2.92 22.57 -14.18
C CYS A 33 -2.68 23.32 -12.88
N GLU A 34 -3.51 23.05 -11.88
CA GLU A 34 -3.25 23.51 -10.52
C GLU A 34 -2.12 22.69 -9.91
N VAL A 35 -1.07 23.37 -9.46
CA VAL A 35 0.11 22.73 -8.85
C VAL A 35 -0.08 22.65 -7.34
N VAL A 36 0.03 21.44 -6.78
CA VAL A 36 0.04 21.21 -5.33
C VAL A 36 1.45 20.98 -4.83
N GLN A 37 1.75 21.52 -3.64
CA GLN A 37 3.06 21.41 -3.02
C GLN A 37 3.22 20.12 -2.20
N SER A 38 2.13 19.64 -1.60
CA SER A 38 2.09 18.44 -0.77
C SER A 38 0.76 17.72 -0.97
N PHE A 39 0.76 16.40 -0.81
CA PHE A 39 -0.44 15.59 -0.74
C PHE A 39 -0.31 14.61 0.43
N VAL A 40 -1.39 14.42 1.17
CA VAL A 40 -1.44 13.40 2.21
C VAL A 40 -1.89 12.11 1.56
N TYR A 41 -0.97 11.16 1.44
CA TYR A 41 -1.34 9.79 1.14
C TYR A 41 -1.93 9.18 2.42
N LEU A 42 -3.26 9.08 2.46
CA LEU A 42 -3.97 8.37 3.52
C LEU A 42 -3.68 6.86 3.38
N GLY A 43 -2.52 6.45 3.91
CA GLY A 43 -2.09 5.06 4.05
C GLY A 43 -3.01 4.35 5.05
N CYS A 44 -4.21 3.99 4.60
CA CYS A 44 -5.31 3.42 5.38
C CYS A 44 -4.98 2.05 6.03
N CYS A 45 -3.77 1.52 5.84
CA CYS A 45 -3.56 0.08 6.01
C CYS A 45 -2.45 -0.30 7.00
N GLU A 46 -1.61 0.59 7.53
CA GLU A 46 -0.51 0.16 8.40
C GLU A 46 -1.04 -0.51 9.70
N ASN A 47 -2.00 0.13 10.36
CA ASN A 47 -2.60 -0.39 11.59
C ASN A 47 -3.41 -1.68 11.34
N GLU A 48 -4.17 -1.75 10.24
CA GLU A 48 -4.96 -2.95 9.91
C GLU A 48 -4.07 -4.12 9.46
N ILE A 49 -3.02 -3.86 8.66
CA ILE A 49 -2.03 -4.88 8.28
C ILE A 49 -1.33 -5.42 9.53
N ARG A 50 -0.88 -4.53 10.42
CA ARG A 50 -0.26 -4.92 11.69
C ARG A 50 -1.20 -5.75 12.56
N ARG A 51 -2.48 -5.35 12.65
CA ARG A 51 -3.52 -6.09 13.40
C ARG A 51 -3.72 -7.49 12.82
N ARG A 52 -3.86 -7.63 11.50
CA ARG A 52 -4.07 -8.93 10.84
C ARG A 52 -2.86 -9.85 10.96
N ILE A 53 -1.64 -9.31 10.85
CA ILE A 53 -0.41 -10.08 11.10
C ILE A 53 -0.38 -10.61 12.54
N GLN A 54 -0.72 -9.78 13.53
CA GLN A 54 -0.78 -10.23 14.93
C GLN A 54 -1.82 -11.33 15.15
N GLN A 55 -3.03 -11.17 14.61
CA GLN A 55 -4.09 -12.18 14.72
C GLN A 55 -3.66 -13.51 14.09
N ALA A 56 -3.07 -13.49 12.90
CA ALA A 56 -2.57 -14.70 12.24
C ALA A 56 -1.47 -15.39 13.06
N ARG A 57 -0.52 -14.62 13.64
CA ARG A 57 0.54 -15.16 14.49
C ARG A 57 -0.03 -15.86 15.73
N VAL A 58 -0.98 -15.23 16.41
CA VAL A 58 -1.61 -15.81 17.61
C VAL A 58 -2.37 -17.10 17.25
N ALA A 59 -3.12 -17.11 16.15
CA ALA A 59 -3.82 -18.30 15.68
C ALA A 59 -2.85 -19.45 15.35
N MET A 60 -1.73 -19.15 14.67
CA MET A 60 -0.72 -20.15 14.32
C MET A 60 0.00 -20.76 15.53
N ILE A 61 0.28 -19.97 16.57
CA ILE A 61 0.86 -20.49 17.82
C ILE A 61 -0.10 -21.47 18.50
N LYS A 62 -1.39 -21.13 18.56
CA LYS A 62 -2.42 -22.03 19.13
C LYS A 62 -2.52 -23.32 18.32
N LEU A 63 -2.54 -23.21 17.00
CA LEU A 63 -2.60 -24.37 16.10
C LEU A 63 -1.37 -25.28 16.27
N THR A 64 -0.18 -24.70 16.42
CA THR A 64 1.06 -25.46 16.65
C THR A 64 1.01 -26.23 17.96
N LYS A 65 0.45 -25.65 19.04
CA LYS A 65 0.25 -26.35 20.33
C LYS A 65 -0.68 -27.55 20.18
N ILE A 66 -1.87 -27.34 19.60
CA ILE A 66 -2.85 -28.42 19.34
C ILE A 66 -2.20 -29.54 18.52
N TRP A 67 -1.48 -29.18 17.46
CA TRP A 67 -0.78 -30.12 16.61
C TRP A 67 0.34 -30.91 17.29
N HIS A 68 0.96 -30.34 18.32
CA HIS A 68 1.95 -31.03 19.15
C HIS A 68 1.25 -31.98 20.11
N ASP A 69 0.22 -31.51 20.81
CA ASP A 69 -0.53 -32.27 21.81
C ASP A 69 -1.24 -33.50 21.20
N HIS A 70 -1.63 -33.43 19.92
CA HIS A 70 -2.28 -34.52 19.20
C HIS A 70 -1.33 -35.35 18.32
N ASN A 71 -0.01 -35.13 18.36
CA ASN A 71 1.00 -35.84 17.56
C ASN A 71 0.63 -35.97 16.06
N LEU A 72 0.03 -34.93 15.51
CA LEU A 72 -0.57 -34.99 14.17
C LEU A 72 0.53 -35.06 13.08
N ALA A 73 0.33 -35.92 12.09
CA ALA A 73 1.29 -36.10 10.99
C ALA A 73 1.42 -34.84 10.11
N LYS A 74 2.62 -34.60 9.58
CA LYS A 74 2.95 -33.40 8.78
C LYS A 74 2.07 -33.28 7.51
N ALA A 75 1.70 -34.39 6.88
CA ALA A 75 0.85 -34.41 5.70
C ALA A 75 -0.56 -33.84 5.99
N THR A 76 -1.15 -34.19 7.12
CA THR A 76 -2.46 -33.67 7.56
C THR A 76 -2.40 -32.18 7.89
N LYS A 77 -1.29 -31.72 8.49
CA LYS A 77 -1.07 -30.29 8.76
C LYS A 77 -1.00 -29.47 7.47
N MET A 78 -0.32 -29.98 6.44
CA MET A 78 -0.19 -29.31 5.15
C MET A 78 -1.54 -29.24 4.41
N SER A 79 -2.34 -30.30 4.46
CA SER A 79 -3.66 -30.33 3.81
C SER A 79 -4.68 -29.36 4.41
N LEU A 80 -4.50 -28.90 5.65
CA LEU A 80 -5.45 -28.00 6.35
C LEU A 80 -5.10 -26.52 6.19
N VAL A 81 -3.91 -26.19 5.68
CA VAL A 81 -3.42 -24.81 5.52
C VAL A 81 -3.55 -24.33 4.06
N GLN A 82 -3.69 -25.24 3.09
CA GLN A 82 -4.01 -24.93 1.69
C GLN A 82 -5.49 -24.59 1.52
#